data_AF-A0ABD6HYI2-F1
#
_entry.id   AF-A0ABD6HYI2-F1
#
_cell.length_a   1.000
_cell.length_b   1.000
_cell.length_c   1.000
_cell.angle_alpha   90.00
_cell.angle_beta   90.00
_cell.angle_gamma   90.00
#
_symmetry.space_group_name_H-M   'P 1'
#
loop_
_entity.id
_entity.type
_entity.pdbx_description
1 polymer ?
#
loop_
_entity_poly.entity_id
_entity_poly.type
_entity_poly.pdbx_seq_one_letter_code
_entity_poly.pdbx_strand_id
1 'polypeptide(L)' 'MNHEEAAQLRYQEMCRIVGDVVFAMVAEGHETKRIAIADVIRTEIAKGLDKWDSDQIQMMELAVKLLEE' A
#
# COMPACT_ATOMS: atom_id res chain seq x y z
N MET A 1 10.29 -10.72 21.65
CA MET A 1 9.21 -10.23 20.77
C MET A 1 8.64 -11.42 20.04
N ASN A 2 7.33 -11.68 20.19
CA ASN A 2 6.69 -12.79 19.48
C ASN A 2 6.68 -12.49 17.98
N HIS A 3 7.20 -13.41 17.17
CA HIS A 3 7.29 -13.23 15.72
C HIS A 3 5.92 -13.03 15.05
N GLU A 4 4.84 -13.54 15.67
CA GLU A 4 3.45 -13.34 15.24
C GLU A 4 2.95 -11.91 15.44
N GLU A 5 3.26 -11.27 16.57
CA GLU A 5 2.86 -9.88 16.85
C GLU A 5 3.50 -8.91 15.83
N ALA A 6 4.76 -9.14 15.48
CA ALA A 6 5.46 -8.36 14.46
C ALA A 6 4.87 -8.56 13.06
N ALA A 7 4.43 -9.78 12.73
CA ALA A 7 3.77 -10.05 11.44
C ALA A 7 2.40 -9.37 11.36
N GLN A 8 1.65 -9.36 12.46
CA GLN A 8 0.32 -8.77 12.52
C GLN A 8 0.37 -7.24 12.48
N LEU A 9 1.36 -6.62 13.11
CA LEU A 9 1.64 -5.18 13.00
C LEU A 9 1.95 -4.79 11.55
N ARG A 10 2.82 -5.53 10.86
CA ARG A 10 3.13 -5.29 9.44
C ARG A 10 1.90 -5.43 8.54
N TYR A 11 1.04 -6.40 8.80
CA TYR A 11 -0.21 -6.58 8.05
C TYR A 11 -1.17 -5.40 8.27
N GLN A 12 -1.31 -4.91 9.51
CA GLN A 12 -2.12 -3.73 9.81
C GLN A 12 -1.57 -2.46 9.15
N GLU A 13 -0.25 -2.28 9.17
CA GLU A 13 0.44 -1.19 8.49
C GLU A 13 0.14 -1.21 6.98
N MET A 14 0.25 -2.39 6.34
CA MET A 14 -0.09 -2.60 4.93
C MET A 14 -1.55 -2.22 4.65
N CYS A 15 -2.50 -2.72 5.44
CA CYS A 15 -3.92 -2.41 5.27
C CYS A 15 -4.21 -0.91 5.46
N ARG A 16 -3.50 -0.24 6.36
CA ARG A 16 -3.65 1.21 6.57
C ARG A 16 -3.18 1.99 5.35
N ILE A 17 -1.99 1.69 4.83
CA ILE A 17 -1.43 2.39 3.65
C ILE A 17 -2.35 2.21 2.43
N VAL A 18 -2.80 0.98 2.17
CA VAL A 18 -3.73 0.70 1.07
C VAL A 18 -5.06 1.43 1.27
N GLY A 19 -5.60 1.43 2.50
CA GLY A 19 -6.81 2.14 2.85
C GLY A 19 -6.70 3.66 2.63
N ASP A 20 -5.61 4.27 3.09
CA ASP A 20 -5.34 5.70 2.93
C ASP A 20 -5.27 6.09 1.45
N VAL A 21 -4.60 5.26 0.62
CA VAL A 21 -4.54 5.45 -0.84
C VAL A 21 -5.94 5.39 -1.46
N VAL A 22 -6.76 4.39 -1.09
CA VAL A 22 -8.12 4.25 -1.62
C VAL A 22 -9.01 5.44 -1.21
N PHE A 23 -8.93 5.89 0.04
CA PHE A 23 -9.68 7.07 0.49
C PHE A 23 -9.25 8.34 -0.24
N ALA A 24 -7.94 8.53 -0.47
CA ALA A 24 -7.43 9.65 -1.25
C ALA A 24 -7.97 9.61 -2.70
N MET A 25 -7.93 8.45 -3.34
CA MET A 25 -8.49 8.27 -4.68
C MET A 25 -9.98 8.61 -4.74
N VAL A 26 -10.78 8.18 -3.76
CA VAL A 26 -12.21 8.52 -3.69
C VAL A 26 -12.43 10.03 -3.50
N ALA A 27 -11.65 10.67 -2.63
CA ALA A 27 -11.74 12.10 -2.38
C ALA A 27 -11.42 12.94 -3.63
N GLU A 28 -10.50 12.45 -4.47
CA GLU A 28 -10.11 13.08 -5.74
C GLU A 28 -11.06 12.73 -6.91
N GLY A 29 -12.02 11.84 -6.69
CA GLY A 29 -12.96 11.38 -7.73
C GLY A 29 -12.35 10.39 -8.72
N HIS A 30 -11.25 9.74 -8.35
CA HIS A 30 -10.56 8.75 -9.18
C HIS A 30 -11.30 7.42 -9.15
N GLU A 31 -11.22 6.69 -10.26
CA GLU A 31 -11.84 5.36 -10.37
C GLU A 31 -11.10 4.35 -9.48
N THR A 32 -11.80 3.72 -8.55
CA THR A 32 -11.23 2.73 -7.61
C THR A 32 -11.31 1.30 -8.14
N LYS A 33 -10.86 1.09 -9.39
CA LYS A 33 -10.66 -0.27 -9.94
C LYS A 33 -9.32 -0.83 -9.45
N ARG A 34 -9.21 -2.17 -9.38
CA ARG A 34 -7.98 -2.86 -8.94
C ARG A 34 -6.72 -2.34 -9.64
N ILE A 35 -6.77 -2.20 -10.97
CA ILE A 35 -5.66 -1.68 -11.78
C ILE A 35 -5.31 -0.24 -11.41
N ALA A 36 -6.31 0.62 -11.22
CA ALA A 36 -6.09 2.03 -10.87
C ALA A 36 -5.47 2.17 -9.47
N ILE A 37 -5.88 1.33 -8.51
CA ILE A 37 -5.28 1.30 -7.17
C ILE A 37 -3.83 0.84 -7.26
N ALA A 38 -3.54 -0.23 -8.03
CA ALA A 38 -2.18 -0.70 -8.25
C ALA A 38 -1.28 0.38 -8.86
N ASP A 39 -1.78 1.13 -9.85
CA ASP A 39 -1.05 2.22 -10.51
C ASP A 39 -0.72 3.38 -9.55
N VAL A 40 -1.65 3.75 -8.67
CA VAL A 40 -1.40 4.78 -7.64
C VAL A 40 -0.38 4.30 -6.62
N ILE A 41 -0.49 3.06 -6.14
CA ILE A 41 0.50 2.48 -5.22
C ILE A 41 1.89 2.44 -5.88
N ARG A 42 2.01 2.01 -7.15
CA ARG A 42 3.26 2.02 -7.91
C ARG A 42 3.84 3.44 -8.04
N THR A 43 2.98 4.41 -8.30
CA THR A 43 3.36 5.84 -8.37
C THR A 43 3.88 6.34 -7.01
N GLU A 44 3.24 5.92 -5.92
CA GLU A 44 3.61 6.34 -4.57
C GLU A 44 4.92 5.70 -4.09
N ILE A 45 5.20 4.45 -4.51
CA ILE A 45 6.52 3.81 -4.35
C ILE A 45 7.59 4.57 -5.16
N ALA A 46 7.27 4.94 -6.41
CA ALA A 46 8.20 5.64 -7.30
C ALA A 46 8.55 7.05 -6.83
N LYS A 47 7.69 7.71 -6.03
CA LYS A 47 7.98 8.99 -5.37
C LYS A 47 9.07 8.90 -4.30
N GLY A 48 9.46 7.69 -3.90
CA GLY A 48 10.75 7.42 -3.27
C GLY A 48 10.73 7.16 -1.75
N LEU A 49 11.85 6.56 -1.31
CA LEU A 49 12.20 6.13 0.05
C LEU A 49 12.25 7.25 1.11
N ASP A 50 12.13 8.51 0.71
CA ASP A 50 12.12 9.64 1.65
C ASP A 50 10.78 9.77 2.39
N LYS A 51 9.73 9.16 1.85
CA LYS A 51 8.38 9.16 2.43
C LYS A 51 8.02 7.85 3.14
N TRP A 52 8.67 6.75 2.76
CA TRP A 52 8.33 5.40 3.19
C TRP A 52 9.59 4.60 3.54
N ASP A 53 9.56 3.87 4.64
CA ASP A 53 10.65 2.96 5.00
C ASP A 53 10.66 1.69 4.13
N SER A 54 11.73 0.88 4.24
CA SER A 54 11.90 -0.34 3.43
C SER A 54 10.80 -1.37 3.66
N ASP A 55 10.26 -1.43 4.88
CA ASP A 55 9.24 -2.41 5.25
C ASP A 55 7.90 -2.00 4.66
N GLN A 56 7.57 -0.70 4.71
CA GLN A 56 6.40 -0.12 4.07
C GLN A 56 6.43 -0.32 2.55
N ILE A 57 7.57 -0.09 1.90
CA ILE A 57 7.72 -0.32 0.46
C ILE A 57 7.49 -1.80 0.11
N GLN A 58 8.07 -2.74 0.86
CA GLN A 58 7.81 -4.18 0.64
C GLN A 58 6.32 -4.53 0.75
N MET A 59 5.61 -3.94 1.71
CA MET A 59 4.18 -4.17 1.87
C MET A 59 3.37 -3.59 0.71
N MET A 60 3.74 -2.41 0.23
CA MET A 60 3.12 -1.78 -0.94
C MET A 60 3.36 -2.59 -2.23
N GLU A 61 4.57 -3.13 -2.42
CA GLU A 61 4.88 -4.03 -3.54
C GLU A 61 4.06 -5.32 -3.50
N LEU A 62 3.85 -5.89 -2.30
CA LEU A 62 2.98 -7.07 -2.13
C LEU A 62 1.52 -6.73 -2.46
N ALA A 63 1.04 -5.57 -2.03
CA ALA A 63 -0.31 -5.10 -2.36
C ALA A 63 -0.51 -4.92 -3.88
N VAL A 64 0.48 -4.39 -4.59
CA VAL A 64 0.45 -4.28 -6.07
C VAL A 64 0.31 -5.66 -6.70
N LYS A 65 1.11 -6.65 -6.29
CA LYS A 65 1.03 -8.02 -6.82
C LYS A 65 -0.35 -8.64 -6.63
N LEU A 66 -0.96 -8.47 -5.46
CA LEU A 66 -2.30 -9.00 -5.16
C LEU A 66 -3.41 -8.31 -5.95
N LEU A 67 -3.22 -7.05 -6.33
CA LEU A 67 -4.19 -6.29 -7.13
C LEU A 67 -4.09 -6.59 -8.63
N GLU A 68 -2.96 -7.13 -9.08
CA GLU A 68 -2.68 -7.51 -10.47
C GLU A 68 -3.01 -8.97 -10.80
N GLU A 69 -3.29 -9.81 -9.79
CA GLU A 69 -3.86 -11.16 -9.94
C GLU A 69 -5.36 -11.16 -10.31
#